data_AF-A0A945W299-F1
#
_entry.id   AF-A0A945W299-F1
#
_cell.length_a   1.000
_cell.length_b   1.000
_cell.length_c   1.000
_cell.angle_alpha   90.00
_cell.angle_beta   90.00
_cell.angle_gamma   90.00
#
_symmetry.space_group_name_H-M   'P 1'
#
loop_
_entity.id
_entity.type
_entity.pdbx_description
1 polymer ?
#
loop_
_entity_poly.entity_id
_entity_poly.type
_entity_poly.pdbx_seq_one_letter_code
_entity_poly.pdbx_strand_id
1 'polypeptide(L)'
;MKPSKPIKTASSRKRNVSLQDRIARAKAKQAANRKRKASLKKIQPIVAPEEINPLFIVNKHAYEYNHALMAELSEEDFNIAEGGKLAAVVDGVCRGVGTWMTFPPTGDKVFLVTLYSHEEFGELEYSFIYKNEGDLTHELTETLPLDKANMVIGSPFEPFQFTAK
;
A
#
# COMPACT_ATOMS: atom_id res chain seq x y z
N MET A 1 0.90 56.17 62.99
CA MET A 1 0.37 56.40 61.62
C MET A 1 1.52 56.29 60.63
N LYS A 2 1.53 55.27 59.76
CA LYS A 2 2.53 55.10 58.68
C LYS A 2 1.88 55.53 57.35
N PRO A 3 2.59 56.25 56.46
CA PRO A 3 2.00 56.77 55.23
C PRO A 3 1.80 55.65 54.19
N SER A 4 0.65 55.67 53.51
CA SER A 4 0.28 54.77 52.41
C SER A 4 1.18 55.03 51.19
N LYS A 5 1.83 53.98 50.68
CA LYS A 5 2.58 54.06 49.42
C LYS A 5 1.62 54.17 48.22
N PRO A 6 1.93 54.95 47.18
CA PRO A 6 1.06 55.09 46.02
C PRO A 6 1.11 53.83 45.15
N ILE A 7 -0.07 53.38 44.72
CA ILE A 7 -0.26 52.28 43.77
C ILE A 7 0.20 52.77 42.38
N LYS A 8 1.25 52.16 41.82
CA LYS A 8 1.65 52.41 40.43
C LYS A 8 0.68 51.69 39.51
N THR A 9 -0.18 52.44 38.83
CA THR A 9 -1.03 51.93 37.74
C THR A 9 -0.15 51.44 36.60
N ALA A 10 -0.18 50.14 36.31
CA ALA A 10 0.48 49.56 35.16
C ALA A 10 -0.23 50.00 33.87
N SER A 11 0.34 51.01 33.21
CA SER A 11 -0.07 51.45 31.88
C SER A 11 0.08 50.30 30.88
N SER A 12 -1.05 49.72 30.47
CA SER A 12 -1.17 48.74 29.38
C SER A 12 -0.64 49.37 28.08
N ARG A 13 0.65 49.21 27.79
CA ARG A 13 1.27 49.56 26.52
C ARG A 13 0.95 48.45 25.52
N LYS A 14 -0.27 48.44 24.98
CA LYS A 14 -0.59 47.63 23.80
C LYS A 14 0.34 48.10 22.68
N ARG A 15 1.32 47.26 22.33
CA ARG A 15 2.26 47.50 21.23
C ARG A 15 1.45 47.57 19.93
N ASN A 16 1.10 48.78 19.49
CA ASN A 16 0.60 49.03 18.14
C ASN A 16 1.75 48.74 17.17
N VAL A 17 1.84 47.49 16.71
CA VAL A 17 2.73 47.11 15.61
C VAL A 17 2.22 47.85 14.39
N SER A 18 3.05 48.73 13.82
CA SER A 18 2.63 49.59 12.72
C SER A 18 2.20 48.75 11.51
N LEU A 19 1.28 49.27 10.69
CA LEU A 19 0.84 48.60 9.46
C LEU A 19 2.05 48.26 8.56
N GLN A 20 3.08 49.13 8.57
CA GLN A 20 4.33 48.94 7.85
C GLN A 20 5.12 47.72 8.36
N ASP A 21 5.19 47.51 9.68
CA ASP A 21 5.84 46.33 10.27
C ASP A 21 5.12 45.03 9.92
N ARG A 22 3.78 45.06 9.86
CA ARG A 22 2.96 43.90 9.46
C ARG A 22 3.21 43.54 8.00
N ILE A 23 3.28 44.54 7.11
CA ILE A 23 3.59 44.37 5.69
C ILE A 23 5.02 43.84 5.51
N ALA A 24 5.98 44.37 6.25
CA ALA A 24 7.37 43.91 6.22
C ALA A 24 7.49 42.44 6.63
N ARG A 25 6.82 42.03 7.72
CA ARG A 25 6.79 40.63 8.19
C ARG A 25 6.09 39.70 7.20
N ALA A 26 5.00 40.14 6.58
CA ALA A 26 4.31 39.36 5.55
C ALA A 26 5.19 39.14 4.32
N LYS A 27 5.87 40.19 3.83
CA LYS A 27 6.83 40.09 2.72
C LYS A 27 8.00 39.17 3.05
N ALA A 28 8.53 39.23 4.28
CA ALA A 28 9.62 38.34 4.72
C ALA A 28 9.18 36.87 4.75
N LYS A 29 7.98 36.57 5.27
CA LYS A 29 7.40 35.21 5.25
C LYS A 29 7.15 34.71 3.83
N GLN A 30 6.65 35.58 2.95
CA GLN A 30 6.40 35.23 1.55
C GLN A 30 7.71 34.98 0.78
N ALA A 31 8.76 35.76 1.04
CA ALA A 31 10.10 35.55 0.48
C ALA A 31 10.73 34.24 1.01
N ALA A 32 10.58 33.94 2.30
CA ALA A 32 11.02 32.67 2.88
C ALA A 32 10.28 31.46 2.27
N ASN A 33 8.96 31.57 2.08
CA ASN A 33 8.17 30.55 1.40
C ASN A 33 8.55 30.39 -0.07
N ARG A 34 8.89 31.48 -0.77
CA ARG A 34 9.34 31.43 -2.16
C ARG A 34 10.72 30.76 -2.28
N LYS A 35 11.63 31.03 -1.34
CA LYS A 35 12.94 30.35 -1.24
C LYS A 35 12.78 28.87 -0.90
N ARG A 36 11.88 28.52 0.04
CA ARG A 36 11.55 27.13 0.39
C ARG A 36 10.92 26.39 -0.79
N LYS A 37 9.97 27.01 -1.50
CA LYS A 37 9.35 26.44 -2.72
C LYS A 37 10.35 26.30 -3.86
N ALA A 38 11.31 27.23 -3.99
CA ALA A 38 12.39 27.14 -4.96
C ALA A 38 13.45 26.08 -4.59
N SER A 39 13.71 25.84 -3.30
CA SER A 39 14.56 24.75 -2.82
C SER A 39 13.86 23.40 -3.00
N LEU A 40 12.55 23.31 -2.75
CA LEU A 40 11.72 22.14 -3.07
C LEU A 40 11.69 21.85 -4.58
N LYS A 41 11.75 22.89 -5.43
CA LYS A 41 11.86 22.74 -6.90
C LYS A 41 13.26 22.33 -7.39
N LYS A 42 14.29 22.45 -6.53
CA LYS A 42 15.69 22.05 -6.79
C LYS A 42 16.05 20.70 -6.19
N ILE A 43 15.17 20.12 -5.38
CA ILE A 43 15.15 18.67 -5.24
C ILE A 43 14.79 18.22 -6.65
N GLN A 44 15.78 17.72 -7.40
CA GLN A 44 15.49 16.94 -8.59
C GLN A 44 14.43 15.93 -8.17
N PRO A 45 13.41 15.62 -9.00
CA PRO A 45 12.58 14.47 -8.70
C PRO A 45 13.59 13.36 -8.40
N ILE A 46 13.59 12.87 -7.16
CA ILE A 46 14.13 11.55 -6.91
C ILE A 46 13.32 10.77 -7.92
N VAL A 47 13.98 10.33 -9.00
CA VAL A 47 13.40 9.38 -9.92
C VAL A 47 12.95 8.30 -8.97
N ALA A 48 11.65 8.27 -8.68
CA ALA A 48 11.08 7.20 -7.89
C ALA A 48 11.58 5.98 -8.64
N PRO A 49 12.41 5.13 -8.01
CA PRO A 49 12.92 3.98 -8.70
C PRO A 49 11.69 3.31 -9.27
N GLU A 50 11.69 3.16 -10.59
CA GLU A 50 10.71 2.40 -11.33
C GLU A 50 10.34 1.19 -10.47
N GLU A 51 9.05 1.14 -10.15
CA GLU A 51 8.49 0.57 -8.94
C GLU A 51 9.14 -0.75 -8.53
N ILE A 52 9.99 -0.72 -7.49
CA ILE A 52 10.11 -1.88 -6.62
C ILE A 52 8.81 -1.90 -5.81
N ASN A 53 7.72 -2.29 -6.46
CA ASN A 53 6.72 -3.04 -5.76
C ASN A 53 7.30 -4.45 -5.70
N PRO A 54 7.79 -4.93 -4.55
CA PRO A 54 8.24 -6.30 -4.48
C PRO A 54 7.01 -7.18 -4.69
N LEU A 55 6.79 -7.65 -5.93
CA LEU A 55 5.61 -8.39 -6.39
C LEU A 55 5.31 -9.68 -5.61
N PHE A 56 6.06 -9.96 -4.54
CA PHE A 56 5.91 -11.11 -3.65
C PHE A 56 6.11 -10.74 -2.17
N ILE A 57 5.80 -9.50 -1.76
CA ILE A 57 5.82 -9.06 -0.36
C ILE A 57 4.51 -8.34 -0.05
N VAL A 58 3.86 -8.76 1.04
CA VAL A 58 2.59 -8.19 1.49
C VAL A 58 2.76 -7.46 2.81
N ASN A 59 2.28 -6.22 2.89
CA ASN A 59 2.09 -5.52 4.17
C ASN A 59 0.73 -5.88 4.77
N LYS A 60 0.64 -7.01 5.48
CA LYS A 60 -0.60 -7.49 6.08
C LYS A 60 -1.25 -6.52 7.09
N HIS A 61 -0.47 -5.62 7.70
CA HIS A 61 -0.97 -4.67 8.69
C HIS A 61 -1.68 -3.46 8.07
N ALA A 62 -1.65 -3.31 6.74
CA ALA A 62 -2.35 -2.25 6.04
C ALA A 62 -3.83 -2.59 5.73
N TYR A 63 -4.29 -3.79 6.10
CA TYR A 63 -5.57 -4.34 5.65
C TYR A 63 -6.39 -4.86 6.83
N GLU A 64 -7.72 -4.77 6.70
CA GLU A 64 -8.68 -5.15 7.75
C GLU A 64 -9.27 -6.54 7.49
N TYR A 65 -9.44 -6.90 6.22
CA TYR A 65 -10.06 -8.16 5.80
C TYR A 65 -9.04 -9.09 5.17
N ASN A 66 -9.27 -10.39 5.34
CA ASN A 66 -8.49 -11.44 4.70
C ASN A 66 -9.41 -12.47 4.03
N HIS A 67 -8.93 -13.09 2.96
CA HIS A 67 -9.66 -14.13 2.22
C HIS A 67 -8.71 -15.29 1.97
N ALA A 68 -9.24 -16.51 1.95
CA ALA A 68 -8.46 -17.70 1.64
C ALA A 68 -8.71 -18.09 0.18
N LEU A 69 -7.65 -18.28 -0.59
CA LEU A 69 -7.70 -18.79 -1.94
C LEU A 69 -6.93 -20.11 -1.99
N MET A 70 -7.63 -21.15 -2.42
CA MET A 70 -7.04 -22.43 -2.82
C MET A 70 -7.10 -22.50 -4.34
N ALA A 71 -5.94 -22.53 -4.98
CA ALA A 71 -5.84 -22.44 -6.43
C ALA A 71 -4.88 -23.47 -7.01
N GLU A 72 -5.05 -23.74 -8.29
CA GLU A 72 -4.21 -24.62 -9.09
C GLU A 72 -3.82 -23.88 -10.38
N LEU A 73 -2.64 -24.20 -10.88
CA LEU A 73 -2.16 -23.71 -12.17
C LEU A 73 -2.25 -24.86 -13.17
N SER A 74 -2.73 -24.59 -14.38
CA SER A 74 -2.75 -25.56 -15.48
C SER A 74 -1.34 -26.11 -15.76
N GLU A 75 -1.12 -27.42 -15.55
CA GLU A 75 0.19 -28.03 -15.78
C GLU A 75 0.65 -27.99 -17.24
N GLU A 76 -0.27 -27.79 -18.19
CA GLU A 76 0.05 -27.63 -19.62
C GLU A 76 0.78 -26.30 -19.89
N ASP A 77 0.49 -25.28 -19.08
CA ASP A 77 0.96 -23.91 -19.26
C ASP A 77 2.16 -23.57 -18.37
N PHE A 78 2.30 -24.25 -17.22
CA PHE A 78 3.25 -23.88 -16.17
C PHE A 78 4.14 -25.04 -15.73
N ASN A 79 5.44 -24.77 -15.67
CA ASN A 79 6.38 -25.64 -14.96
C ASN A 79 6.38 -25.31 -13.46
N ILE A 80 5.52 -25.98 -12.69
CA ILE A 80 5.40 -25.77 -11.23
C ILE A 80 6.56 -26.45 -10.50
N ALA A 81 7.63 -25.72 -10.22
CA ALA A 81 8.82 -26.22 -9.50
C ALA A 81 8.88 -25.73 -8.04
N GLU A 82 9.78 -26.33 -7.27
CA GLU A 82 10.03 -25.95 -5.88
C GLU A 82 10.36 -24.45 -5.76
N GLY A 83 9.90 -23.81 -4.70
CA GLY A 83 10.07 -22.36 -4.53
C GLY A 83 9.15 -21.48 -5.39
N GLY A 84 8.32 -22.07 -6.26
CA GLY A 84 7.30 -21.35 -7.03
C GLY A 84 6.28 -20.61 -6.16
N LYS A 85 5.96 -19.37 -6.52
CA LYS A 85 5.06 -18.48 -5.77
C LYS A 85 3.95 -17.95 -6.63
N LEU A 86 2.76 -17.87 -6.06
CA LEU A 86 1.60 -17.20 -6.63
C LEU A 86 1.35 -15.90 -5.86
N ALA A 87 1.37 -14.77 -6.57
CA ALA A 87 1.06 -13.47 -6.02
C ALA A 87 -0.28 -12.97 -6.55
N ALA A 88 -1.07 -12.37 -5.67
CA ALA A 88 -2.27 -11.64 -6.01
C ALA A 88 -1.98 -10.14 -5.94
N VAL A 89 -2.40 -9.39 -6.95
CA VAL A 89 -2.03 -8.00 -7.17
C VAL A 89 -3.28 -7.17 -7.42
N VAL A 90 -3.34 -5.99 -6.82
CA VAL A 90 -4.38 -4.97 -7.10
C VAL A 90 -3.68 -3.64 -7.28
N ASP A 91 -3.92 -2.96 -8.40
CA ASP A 91 -3.28 -1.68 -8.76
C ASP A 91 -1.75 -1.71 -8.62
N GLY A 92 -1.13 -2.81 -9.06
CA GLY A 92 0.31 -3.04 -8.97
C GLY A 92 0.82 -3.43 -7.57
N VAL A 93 -0.01 -3.38 -6.53
CA VAL A 93 0.35 -3.71 -5.14
C VAL A 93 0.08 -5.17 -4.83
N CYS A 94 1.08 -5.87 -4.31
CA CYS A 94 0.92 -7.24 -3.85
C CYS A 94 -0.01 -7.30 -2.61
N ARG A 95 -1.13 -8.01 -2.77
CA ARG A 95 -2.19 -8.21 -1.78
C ARG A 95 -2.29 -9.64 -1.28
N GLY A 96 -1.45 -10.54 -1.75
CA GLY A 96 -1.42 -11.93 -1.30
C GLY A 96 -0.25 -12.66 -1.92
N VAL A 97 0.37 -13.56 -1.16
CA VAL A 97 1.41 -14.46 -1.67
C VAL A 97 1.20 -15.84 -1.07
N GLY A 98 1.22 -16.86 -1.91
CA GLY A 98 1.18 -18.24 -1.50
C GLY A 98 2.25 -19.07 -2.21
N THR A 99 2.58 -20.18 -1.59
CA THR A 99 3.37 -21.26 -2.19
C THR A 99 2.46 -22.45 -2.44
N TRP A 100 2.85 -23.32 -3.36
CA TRP A 100 2.15 -24.57 -3.57
C TRP A 100 2.51 -25.60 -2.52
N MET A 101 1.61 -26.55 -2.31
CA MET A 101 1.84 -27.79 -1.61
C MET A 101 1.16 -28.93 -2.37
N THR A 102 1.68 -30.15 -2.22
CA THR A 102 1.00 -31.34 -2.74
C THR A 102 -0.19 -31.67 -1.85
N PHE A 103 -1.38 -31.81 -2.44
CA PHE A 103 -2.57 -32.31 -1.75
C PHE A 103 -2.57 -33.85 -1.76
N PRO A 104 -2.32 -34.53 -0.63
CA PRO A 104 -2.04 -35.97 -0.64
C PRO A 104 -3.13 -36.87 -1.25
N PRO A 105 -4.44 -36.58 -1.11
CA PRO A 105 -5.49 -37.44 -1.66
C PRO A 105 -5.49 -37.56 -3.18
N THR A 106 -5.15 -36.50 -3.90
CA THR A 106 -5.15 -36.49 -5.39
C THR A 106 -3.73 -36.48 -5.96
N GLY A 107 -2.76 -35.92 -5.22
CA GLY A 107 -1.41 -35.69 -5.69
C GLY A 107 -1.21 -34.33 -6.34
N ASP A 108 -2.28 -33.54 -6.50
CA ASP A 108 -2.26 -32.27 -7.20
C ASP A 108 -1.51 -31.19 -6.43
N LYS A 109 -0.99 -30.19 -7.15
CA LYS A 109 -0.31 -29.04 -6.55
C LYS A 109 -1.29 -27.91 -6.32
N VAL A 110 -1.57 -27.63 -5.05
CA VAL A 110 -2.51 -26.58 -4.65
C VAL A 110 -1.75 -25.43 -4.00
N PHE A 111 -1.97 -24.21 -4.50
CA PHE A 111 -1.54 -22.97 -3.91
C PHE A 111 -2.51 -22.53 -2.82
N LEU A 112 -1.96 -22.23 -1.64
CA LEU A 112 -2.71 -21.62 -0.55
C LEU A 112 -2.28 -20.16 -0.42
N VAL A 113 -3.19 -19.24 -0.75
CA VAL A 113 -2.92 -17.80 -0.75
C VAL A 113 -3.88 -17.12 0.22
N THR A 114 -3.34 -16.30 1.13
CA THR A 114 -4.16 -15.32 1.86
C THR A 114 -4.20 -14.02 1.08
N LEU A 115 -5.39 -13.61 0.66
CA LEU A 115 -5.64 -12.33 0.02
C LEU A 115 -6.03 -11.30 1.08
N TYR A 116 -5.54 -10.06 0.95
CA TYR A 116 -5.80 -8.98 1.91
C TYR A 116 -6.53 -7.82 1.24
N SER A 117 -7.50 -7.26 1.95
CA SER A 117 -8.37 -6.17 1.49
C SER A 117 -8.61 -5.13 2.60
N HIS A 118 -8.84 -3.89 2.20
CA HIS A 118 -9.35 -2.83 3.09
C HIS A 118 -10.83 -2.51 2.82
N GLU A 119 -11.41 -3.12 1.78
CA GLU A 119 -12.82 -2.98 1.46
C GLU A 119 -13.58 -4.22 1.92
N GLU A 120 -14.75 -3.98 2.52
CA GLU A 120 -15.67 -5.04 2.91
C GLU A 120 -16.35 -5.65 1.68
N PHE A 121 -16.57 -4.83 0.62
CA PHE A 121 -17.29 -5.20 -0.61
C PHE A 121 -16.89 -4.35 -1.83
N GLY A 122 -16.71 -4.97 -3.00
CA GLY A 122 -17.25 -4.43 -4.26
C GLY A 122 -16.35 -3.70 -5.26
N GLU A 123 -15.11 -3.28 -4.94
CA GLU A 123 -14.30 -2.51 -5.92
C GLU A 123 -12.91 -3.09 -6.19
N LEU A 124 -12.57 -4.23 -5.59
CA LEU A 124 -11.25 -4.85 -5.76
C LEU A 124 -11.31 -6.07 -6.67
N GLU A 125 -10.61 -5.95 -7.80
CA GLU A 125 -10.35 -7.03 -8.74
C GLU A 125 -8.88 -7.45 -8.62
N TYR A 126 -8.65 -8.70 -8.23
CA TYR A 126 -7.30 -9.26 -8.11
C TYR A 126 -6.85 -9.80 -9.46
N SER A 127 -5.68 -9.38 -9.90
CA SER A 127 -4.89 -10.05 -10.93
C SER A 127 -3.82 -10.93 -10.28
N PHE A 128 -3.30 -11.90 -11.02
CA PHE A 128 -2.38 -12.87 -10.45
C PHE A 128 -1.11 -13.04 -11.29
N ILE A 129 -0.01 -13.28 -10.58
CA ILE A 129 1.31 -13.51 -11.16
C ILE A 129 1.91 -14.76 -10.53
N TYR A 130 2.30 -15.71 -11.37
CA TYR A 130 3.12 -16.84 -10.96
C TYR A 130 4.60 -16.55 -11.20
N LYS A 131 5.45 -16.84 -10.20
CA LYS A 131 6.91 -16.77 -10.32
C LYS A 131 7.53 -18.13 -10.04
N ASN A 132 8.39 -18.58 -10.95
CA ASN A 132 9.22 -19.76 -10.75
C ASN A 132 10.61 -19.39 -10.20
N GLU A 133 11.37 -20.39 -9.75
CA GLU A 133 12.70 -20.22 -9.14
C GLU A 133 13.71 -19.53 -10.08
N GLY A 134 13.58 -19.70 -11.39
CA GLY A 134 14.44 -19.09 -12.42
C GLY A 134 14.13 -17.63 -12.78
N ASP A 135 13.50 -16.86 -11.89
CA ASP A 135 13.08 -15.46 -12.09
C ASP A 135 12.08 -15.19 -13.23
N LEU A 136 11.55 -16.23 -13.88
CA LEU A 136 10.45 -16.10 -14.84
C LEU A 136 9.15 -15.79 -14.09
N THR A 137 8.48 -14.73 -14.53
CA THR A 137 7.16 -14.33 -14.05
C THR A 137 6.15 -14.49 -15.18
N HIS A 138 4.98 -15.02 -14.85
CA HIS A 138 3.89 -15.26 -15.76
C HIS A 138 2.64 -14.57 -15.22
N GLU A 139 2.02 -13.70 -16.02
CA GLU A 139 0.68 -13.19 -15.73
C GLU A 139 -0.35 -14.29 -15.98
N LEU A 140 -1.34 -14.36 -15.11
CA LEU A 140 -2.47 -15.29 -15.25
C LEU A 140 -3.66 -14.56 -15.89
N THR A 141 -4.49 -15.31 -16.60
CA THR A 141 -5.63 -14.74 -17.35
C THR A 141 -6.77 -14.34 -16.43
N GLU A 142 -7.01 -15.15 -15.39
CA GLU A 142 -8.19 -15.04 -14.54
C GLU A 142 -8.03 -13.90 -13.53
N THR A 143 -9.13 -13.20 -13.31
CA THR A 143 -9.27 -12.22 -12.24
C THR A 143 -10.29 -12.68 -11.23
N LEU A 144 -10.17 -12.18 -10.00
CA LEU A 144 -11.06 -12.55 -8.91
C LEU A 144 -11.67 -11.30 -8.28
N PRO A 145 -12.98 -11.04 -8.50
CA PRO A 145 -13.71 -10.03 -7.75
C PRO A 145 -14.06 -10.58 -6.36
N LEU A 146 -13.89 -9.77 -5.31
CA LEU A 146 -14.35 -10.13 -3.97
C LEU A 146 -15.66 -9.42 -3.65
N ASP A 147 -16.74 -10.18 -3.55
CA ASP A 147 -18.09 -9.69 -3.29
C ASP A 147 -18.46 -9.70 -1.81
N LYS A 148 -17.62 -10.28 -0.92
CA LYS A 148 -17.79 -10.31 0.54
C LYS A 148 -16.46 -10.37 1.30
N ALA A 149 -16.44 -9.84 2.52
CA ALA A 149 -15.33 -10.03 3.47
C ALA A 149 -15.19 -11.51 3.91
N ASN A 150 -13.96 -11.92 4.22
CA ASN A 150 -13.65 -13.21 4.86
C ASN A 150 -14.09 -14.46 4.06
N MET A 151 -13.97 -14.40 2.74
CA MET A 151 -14.34 -15.50 1.84
C MET A 151 -13.28 -16.60 1.77
N VAL A 152 -13.76 -17.81 1.48
CA VAL A 152 -12.93 -18.94 1.05
C VAL A 152 -13.26 -19.21 -0.42
N ILE A 153 -12.25 -19.17 -1.28
CA ILE A 153 -12.34 -19.40 -2.72
C ILE A 153 -11.63 -20.70 -3.07
N GLY A 154 -12.36 -21.60 -3.73
CA GLY A 154 -11.88 -22.92 -4.08
C GLY A 154 -11.76 -23.87 -2.87
N SER A 155 -11.34 -25.09 -3.15
CA SER A 155 -11.00 -26.08 -2.14
C SER A 155 -9.87 -26.97 -2.67
N PRO A 156 -9.21 -27.78 -1.83
CA PRO A 156 -8.21 -28.73 -2.33
C PRO A 156 -8.79 -29.80 -3.30
N PHE A 157 -10.09 -30.06 -3.28
CA PHE A 157 -10.76 -30.98 -4.22
C PHE A 157 -11.28 -30.28 -5.48
N GLU A 158 -11.54 -28.98 -5.38
CA GLU A 158 -12.04 -28.13 -6.46
C GLU A 158 -11.34 -26.76 -6.37
N PRO A 159 -10.04 -26.71 -6.71
CA PRO A 159 -9.28 -25.47 -6.59
C PRO A 159 -9.69 -24.48 -7.68
N PHE A 160 -9.49 -23.20 -7.43
CA PHE A 160 -9.63 -22.17 -8.45
C PHE A 160 -8.55 -22.35 -9.51
N GLN A 161 -8.95 -22.50 -10.77
CA GLN A 161 -8.05 -22.82 -11.87
C GLN A 161 -7.51 -21.56 -12.52
N PHE A 162 -6.19 -21.51 -12.74
CA PHE A 162 -5.53 -20.46 -13.49
C PHE A 162 -4.87 -20.99 -14.77
N THR A 163 -4.89 -20.17 -15.81
CA THR A 163 -4.23 -20.41 -17.10
C THR A 163 -3.22 -19.31 -17.40
N ALA A 164 -2.25 -19.61 -18.27
CA ALA A 164 -1.32 -18.59 -18.75
C ALA A 164 -2.03 -17.61 -19.69
N LYS A 165 -1.60 -16.35 -19.63
CA LYS A 165 -2.08 -15.27 -20.48
C LYS A 165 -1.29 -15.15 -21.78
#